data_AF-A0A4Q9FUP0-F1
#
_entry.id   AF-A0A4Q9FUP0-F1
#
_cell.length_a   1.000
_cell.length_b   1.000
_cell.length_c   1.000
_cell.angle_alpha   90.00
_cell.angle_beta   90.00
_cell.angle_gamma   90.00
#
_symmetry.space_group_name_H-M   'P 1'
#
loop_
_entity.id
_entity.type
_entity.pdbx_description
1 polymer ?
#
loop_
_entity_poly.entity_id
_entity_poly.type
_entity_poly.pdbx_seq_one_letter_code
_entity_poly.pdbx_strand_id
1 'polypeptide(L)'
;MVHGNWPGQILQVSAAGLAASITTYATDSSALVGSNKPYAAMMQFGGEQADFPYLWGDVPSRPYLPVDLDGSLQPEAEEAITH
;
A
#
# COMPACT_ATOMS: atom_id res chain seq x y z
N MET A 1 30.69 -5.58 24.13
CA MET A 1 30.26 -4.17 24.03
C MET A 1 30.13 -3.84 22.55
N VAL A 2 28.93 -3.57 22.05
CA VAL A 2 28.68 -3.30 20.62
C VAL A 2 28.99 -1.83 20.35
N HIS A 3 29.91 -1.57 19.42
CA HIS A 3 30.28 -0.23 19.00
C HIS A 3 29.23 0.27 17.99
N GLY A 4 28.39 1.24 18.39
CA GLY A 4 27.44 1.88 17.49
C GLY A 4 28.15 2.93 16.63
N ASN A 5 28.02 2.85 15.31
CA ASN A 5 28.66 3.79 14.39
C ASN A 5 27.85 5.09 14.29
N TRP A 6 28.51 6.23 14.54
CA TRP A 6 27.93 7.58 14.51
C TRP A 6 28.55 8.42 13.38
N PRO A 7 27.77 9.27 12.66
CA PRO A 7 26.31 9.40 12.74
C PRO A 7 25.61 8.15 12.23
N GLY A 8 24.62 7.67 13.00
CA GLY A 8 23.81 6.52 12.62
C GLY A 8 23.11 6.78 11.28
N GLN A 9 22.82 5.72 10.53
CA GLN A 9 22.11 5.85 9.26
C GLN A 9 20.74 6.49 9.49
N ILE A 10 20.52 7.67 8.90
CA ILE A 10 19.20 8.29 8.81
C ILE A 10 18.34 7.41 7.89
N LEU A 11 17.08 7.19 8.26
CA LEU A 11 16.10 6.47 7.44
C LEU A 11 16.13 7.03 6.02
N GLN A 12 16.74 6.29 5.09
CA GLN A 12 16.77 6.67 3.69
C GLN A 12 15.39 6.35 3.13
N VAL A 13 14.70 7.36 2.59
CA VAL A 13 13.56 7.13 1.71
C VAL A 13 14.12 6.48 0.46
N SER A 14 14.21 5.15 0.46
CA SER A 14 14.66 4.42 -0.72
C SER A 14 13.67 4.71 -1.86
N ALA A 15 14.18 4.82 -3.09
CA ALA A 15 13.35 4.94 -4.28
C ALA A 15 12.40 3.72 -4.49
N ALA A 16 12.49 2.66 -3.67
CA ALA A 16 11.65 1.46 -3.71
C ALA A 16 10.57 1.42 -2.60
N GLY A 17 10.15 2.59 -2.10
CA GLY A 17 9.03 2.75 -1.16
C GLY A 17 7.66 2.41 -1.76
N LEU A 18 6.58 2.64 -0.99
CA LEU A 18 5.22 2.25 -1.39
C LEU A 18 4.84 2.79 -2.78
N ALA A 19 4.96 4.10 -2.98
CA ALA A 19 4.57 4.75 -4.22
C ALA A 19 5.29 4.15 -5.44
N ALA A 20 6.57 3.86 -5.30
CA ALA A 20 7.38 3.26 -6.37
C ALA A 20 7.11 1.76 -6.60
N SER A 21 6.40 1.10 -5.68
CA SER A 21 6.01 -0.31 -5.81
C SER A 21 4.69 -0.52 -6.52
N ILE A 22 3.96 0.56 -6.84
CA ILE A 22 2.69 0.49 -7.55
C ILE A 22 2.99 0.08 -8.99
N THR A 23 2.29 -0.97 -9.43
CA THR A 23 2.37 -1.53 -10.78
C THR A 23 0.98 -1.54 -11.39
N THR A 24 0.90 -1.27 -12.68
CA THR A 24 -0.34 -1.30 -13.45
C THR A 24 -0.18 -2.20 -14.67
N TYR A 25 -1.28 -2.80 -15.10
CA TYR A 25 -1.38 -3.58 -16.33
C TYR A 25 -2.73 -3.34 -16.96
N ALA A 26 -2.81 -3.22 -18.28
CA ALA A 26 -4.06 -2.99 -18.99
C ALA A 26 -4.13 -3.85 -20.26
N THR A 27 -5.34 -4.30 -20.57
CA THR A 27 -5.74 -4.95 -21.83
C THR A 27 -6.76 -4.07 -22.55
N ASP A 28 -7.32 -4.55 -23.67
CA ASP A 28 -8.42 -3.86 -24.36
C ASP A 28 -9.72 -3.79 -23.53
N SER A 29 -9.89 -4.68 -22.55
CA SER A 29 -11.14 -4.81 -21.79
C SER A 29 -10.95 -4.82 -20.27
N SER A 30 -9.74 -4.64 -19.76
CA SER A 30 -9.47 -4.69 -18.32
C SER A 30 -8.25 -3.86 -17.92
N ALA A 31 -8.24 -3.43 -16.66
CA ALA A 31 -7.08 -2.81 -16.03
C ALA A 31 -6.84 -3.45 -14.66
N LEU A 32 -5.57 -3.52 -14.26
CA LEU A 32 -5.09 -4.05 -12.99
C LEU A 32 -4.14 -3.03 -12.38
N VAL A 33 -4.24 -2.85 -11.07
CA VAL A 33 -3.33 -2.01 -10.28
C VAL A 33 -3.03 -2.72 -8.96
N GLY A 34 -1.79 -2.65 -8.49
CA GLY A 34 -1.41 -3.26 -7.22
C GLY A 34 0.04 -3.03 -6.83
N SER A 35 0.46 -3.66 -5.72
CA SER A 35 1.82 -3.61 -5.21
C SER A 35 2.28 -5.00 -4.78
N ASN A 36 3.57 -5.28 -4.93
CA ASN A 36 4.20 -6.51 -4.46
C ASN A 36 4.71 -6.44 -3.01
N LYS A 37 4.45 -5.33 -2.29
CA LYS A 37 4.93 -5.15 -0.92
C LYS A 37 3.90 -5.73 0.07
N PRO A 38 4.30 -6.58 1.03
CA PRO A 38 3.36 -7.13 2.02
C PRO A 38 2.63 -6.04 2.83
N TYR A 39 3.35 -4.97 3.20
CA TYR A 39 2.78 -3.85 3.95
C TYR A 39 1.80 -2.99 3.12
N ALA A 40 1.82 -3.10 1.79
CA ALA A 40 0.89 -2.39 0.90
C ALA A 40 -0.55 -2.85 1.11
N ALA A 41 -0.76 -4.15 1.35
CA ALA A 41 -2.07 -4.71 1.67
C ALA A 41 -2.58 -4.18 3.01
N MET A 42 -1.75 -4.19 4.06
CA MET A 42 -2.10 -3.66 5.37
C MET A 42 -2.46 -2.17 5.31
N MET A 43 -1.78 -1.37 4.48
CA MET A 43 -2.16 0.03 4.28
C MET A 43 -3.47 0.18 3.49
N GLN A 44 -3.71 -0.64 2.46
CA GLN A 44 -4.93 -0.54 1.66
C GLN A 44 -6.16 -1.00 2.48
N PHE A 45 -6.06 -2.17 3.12
CA PHE A 45 -7.20 -2.85 3.75
C PHE A 45 -7.29 -2.67 5.26
N GLY A 46 -6.20 -2.26 5.92
CA GLY A 46 -6.10 -2.35 7.38
C GLY A 46 -5.89 -3.79 7.84
N GLY A 47 -6.12 -4.03 9.13
CA GLY A 47 -6.09 -5.36 9.71
C GLY A 47 -6.47 -5.37 11.18
N GLU A 48 -7.30 -6.33 11.57
CA GLU A 48 -7.66 -6.55 12.97
C GLU A 48 -6.58 -7.36 13.68
N GLN A 49 -6.31 -7.03 14.94
CA GLN A 49 -5.35 -7.81 15.75
C GLN A 49 -5.78 -9.28 15.89
N ALA A 50 -7.08 -9.56 15.85
CA ALA A 50 -7.64 -10.91 15.90
C ALA A 50 -7.17 -11.79 14.73
N ASP A 51 -7.07 -11.23 13.52
CA ASP A 51 -6.63 -11.93 12.32
C ASP A 51 -5.10 -11.95 12.17
N PHE A 52 -4.43 -10.93 12.72
CA PHE A 52 -2.99 -10.75 12.63
C PHE A 52 -2.36 -10.65 14.03
N PRO A 53 -2.00 -11.79 14.67
CA PRO A 53 -1.65 -11.86 16.10
C PRO A 53 -0.36 -11.12 16.50
N TYR A 54 0.43 -10.67 15.52
CA TYR A 54 1.65 -9.88 15.73
C TYR A 54 1.40 -8.37 15.73
N LEU A 55 0.17 -7.93 15.48
CA LEU A 55 -0.19 -6.52 15.59
C LEU A 55 -0.27 -6.07 17.05
N TRP A 56 0.10 -4.82 17.29
CA TRP A 56 0.05 -4.17 18.60
C TRP A 56 -1.34 -3.56 18.89
N GLY A 57 -2.25 -3.65 17.92
CA GLY A 57 -3.64 -3.20 17.96
C GLY A 57 -4.21 -3.21 16.54
N ASP A 58 -5.47 -2.82 16.38
CA ASP A 58 -6.09 -2.74 15.06
C ASP A 58 -5.45 -1.65 14.20
N VAL A 59 -5.22 -1.97 12.93
CA VAL A 59 -4.66 -1.05 11.95
C VAL A 59 -5.81 -0.57 11.05
N PRO A 60 -6.12 0.73 11.03
CA PRO A 60 -7.16 1.25 10.15
C PRO A 60 -6.69 1.22 8.69
N SER A 61 -7.64 0.96 7.78
CA SER A 61 -7.42 1.09 6.33
C SER A 61 -7.04 2.51 5.96
N ARG A 62 -6.10 2.66 5.04
CA ARG A 62 -5.67 3.93 4.43
C ARG A 62 -5.64 3.76 2.91
N PRO A 63 -6.80 3.63 2.24
CA PRO A 63 -6.84 3.37 0.81
C PRO A 63 -6.07 4.43 0.02
N TYR A 64 -5.21 3.98 -0.90
CA TYR A 64 -4.39 4.85 -1.75
C TYR A 64 -4.37 4.38 -3.22
N LEU A 65 -4.96 3.22 -3.50
CA LEU A 65 -5.25 2.77 -4.85
C LEU A 65 -6.61 3.30 -5.30
N PRO A 66 -6.87 3.45 -6.62
CA PRO A 66 -8.17 3.87 -7.15
C PRO A 66 -9.23 2.76 -7.08
N VAL A 67 -9.08 1.83 -6.13
CA VAL A 67 -10.02 0.76 -5.82
C VAL A 67 -10.35 0.81 -4.34
N ASP A 68 -11.56 0.41 -3.99
CA ASP A 68 -12.01 0.27 -2.61
C ASP A 68 -11.68 -1.13 -2.04
N LEU A 69 -12.31 -1.48 -0.92
CA LEU A 69 -12.05 -2.73 -0.18
C LEU A 69 -12.74 -3.93 -0.84
N ASP A 70 -13.83 -3.70 -1.56
CA ASP A 70 -14.57 -4.70 -2.34
C ASP A 70 -13.99 -4.89 -3.75
N GLY A 71 -13.05 -4.04 -4.15
CA GLY A 71 -12.36 -4.12 -5.44
C GLY A 71 -13.08 -3.38 -6.57
N SER A 72 -14.09 -2.58 -6.22
CA SER A 72 -14.73 -1.62 -7.12
C SER A 72 -13.87 -0.37 -7.25
N LEU A 73 -14.11 0.44 -8.28
CA LEU A 73 -13.43 1.72 -8.44
C LEU A 73 -13.96 2.71 -7.41
N GLN A 74 -13.07 3.57 -6.89
CA GLN A 74 -13.54 4.71 -6.10
C GLN A 74 -14.31 5.69 -6.99
N PRO A 75 -15.33 6.40 -6.49
CA PRO A 75 -16.16 7.30 -7.29
C PRO A 75 -15.34 8.33 -8.10
N GLU A 76 -14.29 8.88 -7.49
CA GLU A 76 -13.40 9.83 -8.15
C GLU A 76 -12.61 9.21 -9.30
N ALA A 77 -12.29 7.91 -9.21
CA ALA A 77 -11.65 7.17 -10.28
C ALA A 77 -12.61 6.83 -11.43
N GLU A 78 -13.90 6.60 -11.13
CA GLU A 78 -14.93 6.40 -12.15
C GLU A 78 -15.17 7.67 -12.98
N GLU A 79 -15.24 8.82 -12.31
CA GLU A 79 -15.36 10.11 -12.99
C GLU A 79 -14.19 10.37 -13.94
N ALA A 80 -12.97 10.02 -13.53
CA ALA A 80 -11.75 10.21 -14.33
C ALA A 80 -11.69 9.35 -15.61
N ILE A 81 -12.44 8.24 -15.69
CA ILE A 81 -12.53 7.42 -16.90
C ILE A 81 -13.55 7.97 -17.88
N THR A 82 -14.58 8.65 -17.37
CA THR A 82 -15.72 9.11 -18.17
C THR A 82 -15.44 10.45 -18.87
N HIS A 83 -14.43 11.20 -18.44
CA HIS A 83 -14.01 12.48 -19.02
C HIS A 83 -12.84 12.33 -19.98
#